data_AF-M0ZLD0-F1
#
_entry.id   AF-M0ZLD0-F1
#
_cell.length_a   1.000
_cell.length_b   1.000
_cell.length_c   1.000
_cell.angle_alpha   90.00
_cell.angle_beta   90.00
_cell.angle_gamma   90.00
#
_symmetry.space_group_name_H-M   'P 1'
#
loop_
_entity.id
_entity.type
_entity.pdbx_description
1 polymer ?
#
loop_
_entity_poly.entity_id
_entity_poly.type
_entity_poly.pdbx_seq_one_letter_code
_entity_poly.pdbx_strand_id
1 'polypeptide(L)'
;MAGNESQKQFLTLLREFASEKSQGERRIVNHKKRNQQLQSELELAYAEVEEAKNQKESAEQELKGYEVELTRNESAIQTLELNKNCFTPSRAGPAKAKGEDAEAFKRELQNLSTIIVSLTGSKQTSELENKCASLGDELQKRSVCPRCHKDNTAALSQILQAGDEN
;
A
#
# COMPACT_ATOMS: atom_id res chain seq x y z
N MET A 1 -109.24 40.86 -4.54
CA MET A 1 -107.79 41.18 -4.49
C MET A 1 -106.90 40.00 -4.06
N ALA A 2 -107.41 38.91 -3.47
CA ALA A 2 -106.61 37.77 -2.98
C ALA A 2 -105.87 36.96 -4.07
N GLY A 3 -106.44 36.82 -5.28
CA GLY A 3 -105.81 36.01 -6.35
C GLY A 3 -104.47 36.55 -6.87
N ASN A 4 -104.24 37.86 -6.76
CA ASN A 4 -102.98 38.48 -7.18
C ASN A 4 -101.84 38.16 -6.19
N GLU A 5 -102.16 37.99 -4.91
CA GLU A 5 -101.16 37.68 -3.86
C GLU A 5 -100.66 36.24 -3.96
N SER A 6 -101.56 35.27 -4.17
CA SER A 6 -101.19 33.86 -4.37
C SER A 6 -100.32 33.66 -5.62
N GLN A 7 -100.61 34.40 -6.70
CA GLN A 7 -99.82 34.35 -7.93
C GLN A 7 -98.40 34.90 -7.71
N LYS A 8 -98.25 36.00 -6.96
CA LYS A 8 -96.93 36.54 -6.59
C LYS A 8 -96.12 35.56 -5.75
N GLN A 9 -96.75 34.95 -4.74
CA GLN A 9 -96.09 33.95 -3.89
C GLN A 9 -95.58 32.75 -4.69
N PHE A 10 -96.39 32.24 -5.62
CA PHE A 10 -95.97 31.15 -6.51
C PHE A 10 -94.76 31.53 -7.39
N LEU A 11 -94.77 32.75 -7.95
CA LEU A 11 -93.64 33.25 -8.75
C LEU A 11 -92.37 33.46 -7.91
N THR A 12 -92.51 33.88 -6.65
CA THR A 12 -91.38 33.96 -5.71
C THR A 12 -90.77 32.58 -5.46
N LEU A 13 -91.58 31.57 -5.16
CA LEU A 13 -91.10 30.19 -4.95
C LEU A 13 -90.39 29.63 -6.18
N LEU A 14 -90.90 29.87 -7.38
CA LEU A 14 -90.22 29.46 -8.61
C LEU A 14 -88.84 30.11 -8.77
N ARG A 15 -88.72 31.40 -8.41
CA ARG A 15 -87.45 32.14 -8.45
C ARG A 15 -86.47 31.62 -7.41
N GLU A 16 -86.93 31.38 -6.19
CA GLU A 16 -86.13 30.79 -5.11
C GLU A 16 -85.66 29.39 -5.50
N PHE A 17 -86.54 28.54 -6.05
CA PHE A 17 -86.19 27.21 -6.53
C PHE A 17 -85.12 27.26 -7.64
N ALA A 18 -85.30 28.14 -8.64
CA ALA A 18 -84.31 28.30 -9.70
C ALA A 18 -82.96 28.81 -9.16
N SER A 19 -82.98 29.73 -8.19
CA SER A 19 -81.79 30.26 -7.54
C SER A 19 -81.06 29.19 -6.74
N GLU A 20 -81.80 28.42 -5.93
CA GLU A 20 -81.24 27.34 -5.12
C GLU A 20 -80.67 26.22 -6.01
N LYS A 21 -81.36 25.85 -7.09
CA LYS A 21 -80.85 24.89 -8.07
C LYS A 21 -79.51 25.33 -8.65
N SER A 22 -79.42 26.57 -9.12
CA SER A 22 -78.18 27.13 -9.67
C SER A 22 -77.05 27.22 -8.61
N GLN A 23 -77.37 27.55 -7.36
CA GLN A 23 -76.39 27.52 -6.27
C GLN A 23 -75.91 26.10 -5.95
N GLY A 24 -76.83 25.13 -5.89
CA GLY A 24 -76.51 23.72 -5.70
C GLY A 24 -75.59 23.17 -6.78
N GLU A 25 -75.88 23.46 -8.05
CA GLU A 25 -75.03 23.10 -9.19
C GLU A 25 -73.62 23.69 -9.04
N ARG A 26 -73.50 24.98 -8.66
CA ARG A 26 -72.19 25.62 -8.40
C ARG A 26 -71.43 24.95 -7.24
N ARG A 27 -72.10 24.62 -6.14
CA ARG A 27 -71.48 23.90 -5.01
C ARG A 27 -70.94 22.54 -5.46
N ILE A 28 -71.71 21.79 -6.24
CA ILE A 28 -71.27 20.49 -6.78
C ILE A 28 -70.03 20.65 -7.66
N VAL A 29 -70.00 21.64 -8.57
CA VAL A 29 -68.84 21.90 -9.43
C VAL A 29 -67.60 22.23 -8.60
N ASN A 30 -67.73 23.07 -7.57
CA ASN A 30 -66.62 23.40 -6.67
C ASN A 30 -66.12 22.19 -5.88
N HIS A 31 -67.02 21.37 -5.34
CA HIS A 31 -66.64 20.15 -4.62
C HIS A 31 -65.97 19.12 -5.54
N LYS A 32 -66.41 18.99 -6.79
CA LYS A 32 -65.75 18.15 -7.80
C LYS A 32 -64.33 18.64 -8.08
N LYS A 33 -64.15 19.95 -8.27
CA LYS A 33 -62.84 20.55 -8.49
C LYS A 33 -61.91 20.31 -7.29
N ARG A 34 -62.39 20.50 -6.06
CA ARG A 34 -61.57 20.24 -4.86
C ARG A 34 -61.24 18.76 -4.69
N ASN A 35 -62.16 17.85 -5.00
CA ASN A 35 -61.88 16.41 -4.99
C ASN A 35 -60.77 16.05 -5.99
N GLN A 36 -60.84 16.58 -7.22
CA GLN A 36 -59.80 16.34 -8.22
C GLN A 36 -58.44 16.89 -7.76
N GLN A 37 -58.41 18.09 -7.18
CA GLN A 37 -57.19 18.66 -6.61
C GLN A 37 -56.62 17.78 -5.49
N LEU A 38 -57.46 17.35 -4.55
CA LEU A 38 -57.04 16.47 -3.46
C LEU A 38 -56.54 15.11 -3.96
N GLN A 39 -57.15 14.57 -5.03
CA GLN A 39 -56.67 13.34 -5.68
C GLN A 39 -55.27 13.53 -6.27
N SER A 40 -55.05 14.63 -7.00
CA SER A 40 -53.71 14.94 -7.54
C SER A 40 -52.68 15.22 -6.43
N GLU A 41 -53.06 15.95 -5.37
CA GLU A 41 -52.20 16.17 -4.19
C GLU A 41 -51.82 14.84 -3.52
N LEU A 42 -52.77 13.90 -3.40
CA LEU A 42 -52.54 12.58 -2.84
C LEU A 42 -51.60 11.74 -3.72
N GLU A 43 -51.82 11.72 -5.04
CA GLU A 43 -50.94 11.01 -6.00
C GLU A 43 -49.50 11.54 -5.96
N LEU A 44 -49.33 12.86 -5.90
CA LEU A 44 -48.01 13.48 -5.76
C LEU A 44 -47.34 13.10 -4.44
N ALA A 45 -48.06 13.17 -3.32
CA ALA A 45 -47.52 12.79 -2.02
C ALA A 45 -47.08 11.31 -1.99
N TYR A 46 -47.84 10.41 -2.63
CA TYR A 46 -47.44 9.01 -2.74
C TYR A 46 -46.15 8.84 -3.57
N ALA A 47 -46.00 9.58 -4.67
CA ALA A 47 -44.79 9.53 -5.47
C ALA A 47 -43.56 10.04 -4.69
N GLU A 48 -43.69 11.15 -3.96
CA GLU A 48 -42.63 11.70 -3.12
C GLU A 48 -42.20 10.72 -2.00
N VAL A 49 -43.16 10.03 -1.38
CA VAL A 49 -42.87 9.03 -0.35
C VAL A 49 -42.11 7.83 -0.92
N GLU A 50 -42.50 7.34 -2.09
CA GLU A 50 -41.80 6.20 -2.70
C GLU A 50 -40.39 6.61 -3.16
N GLU A 51 -40.22 7.83 -3.68
CA GLU A 51 -38.90 8.37 -4.00
C GLU A 51 -38.02 8.47 -2.76
N ALA A 52 -38.51 9.07 -1.67
CA ALA A 52 -37.78 9.19 -0.42
C ALA A 52 -37.39 7.82 0.17
N LYS A 53 -38.26 6.82 0.03
CA LYS A 53 -37.97 5.43 0.43
C LYS A 53 -36.83 4.82 -0.39
N ASN A 54 -36.84 5.02 -1.71
CA ASN A 54 -35.76 4.55 -2.58
C ASN A 54 -34.42 5.24 -2.28
N GLN A 55 -34.45 6.55 -2.04
CA GLN A 55 -33.26 7.32 -1.64
C GLN A 55 -32.71 6.81 -0.30
N LYS A 56 -33.58 6.56 0.68
CA LYS A 56 -33.21 5.97 1.96
C LYS A 56 -32.56 4.60 1.78
N GLU A 57 -33.15 3.71 0.98
CA GLU A 57 -32.60 2.37 0.75
C GLU A 57 -31.20 2.44 0.10
N SER A 58 -31.00 3.32 -0.88
CA SER A 58 -29.69 3.55 -1.49
C SER A 58 -28.66 4.01 -0.46
N ALA A 59 -29.02 4.99 0.38
CA ALA A 59 -28.14 5.50 1.42
C ALA A 59 -27.80 4.43 2.49
N GLU A 60 -28.76 3.58 2.85
CA GLU A 60 -28.53 2.46 3.77
C GLU A 60 -27.60 1.40 3.17
N GLN A 61 -27.65 1.16 1.86
CA GLN A 61 -26.72 0.25 1.18
C GLN A 61 -25.29 0.81 1.15
N GLU A 62 -25.14 2.11 0.86
CA GLU A 62 -23.83 2.78 0.93
C GLU A 62 -23.24 2.75 2.34
N LEU A 63 -24.05 3.01 3.36
CA LEU A 63 -23.64 2.95 4.76
C LEU A 63 -23.11 1.55 5.12
N LYS A 64 -23.81 0.49 4.74
CA LYS A 64 -23.35 -0.90 4.92
C LYS A 64 -22.01 -1.16 4.22
N GLY A 65 -21.80 -0.56 3.05
CA GLY A 65 -20.51 -0.60 2.35
C GLY A 65 -19.39 0.02 3.17
N TYR A 66 -19.62 1.22 3.72
CA TYR A 66 -18.65 1.89 4.59
C TYR A 66 -18.39 1.14 5.90
N GLU A 67 -19.39 0.48 6.50
CA GLU A 67 -19.20 -0.36 7.68
C GLU A 67 -18.24 -1.54 7.41
N VAL A 68 -18.40 -2.20 6.25
CA VAL A 68 -17.49 -3.28 5.83
C VAL A 68 -16.08 -2.75 5.59
N GLU A 69 -15.93 -1.61 4.93
CA GLU A 69 -14.62 -0.98 4.73
C GLU A 69 -13.97 -0.58 6.07
N LEU A 70 -14.75 -0.06 7.01
CA LEU A 70 -14.28 0.29 8.34
C LEU A 70 -13.76 -0.93 9.10
N THR A 71 -14.54 -2.03 9.15
CA THR A 71 -14.09 -3.27 9.83
C THR A 71 -12.84 -3.87 9.18
N ARG A 72 -12.71 -3.76 7.85
CA ARG A 72 -11.50 -4.14 7.12
C ARG A 72 -10.31 -3.27 7.52
N ASN A 73 -10.50 -1.96 7.59
CA ASN A 73 -9.46 -1.01 7.99
C ASN A 73 -9.05 -1.21 9.45
N GLU A 74 -10.00 -1.45 10.36
CA GLU A 74 -9.73 -1.79 11.75
C GLU A 74 -8.89 -3.07 11.86
N SER A 75 -9.24 -4.11 11.09
CA SER A 75 -8.48 -5.36 11.04
C SER A 75 -7.06 -5.16 10.48
N ALA A 76 -6.92 -4.31 9.46
CA ALA A 76 -5.62 -3.95 8.90
C ALA A 76 -4.75 -3.17 9.90
N ILE A 77 -5.35 -2.21 10.62
CA ILE A 77 -4.69 -1.46 11.69
C ILE A 77 -4.25 -2.41 12.81
N GLN A 78 -5.13 -3.30 13.30
CA GLN A 78 -4.77 -4.30 14.32
C GLN A 78 -3.59 -5.17 13.86
N THR A 79 -3.59 -5.60 12.60
CA THR A 79 -2.48 -6.39 12.04
C THR A 79 -1.18 -5.59 12.00
N LEU A 80 -1.24 -4.32 11.58
CA LEU A 80 -0.09 -3.42 11.56
C LEU A 80 0.43 -3.13 12.98
N GLU A 81 -0.46 -2.95 13.95
CA GLU A 81 -0.12 -2.76 15.35
C GLU A 81 0.53 -3.99 15.96
N LEU A 82 -0.02 -5.19 15.70
CA LEU A 82 0.61 -6.46 16.09
C LEU A 82 1.99 -6.61 15.46
N ASN A 83 2.12 -6.34 14.16
CA ASN A 83 3.41 -6.38 13.47
C ASN A 83 4.40 -5.38 14.07
N LYS A 84 3.98 -4.15 14.35
CA LYS A 84 4.80 -3.13 15.03
C LYS A 84 5.22 -3.59 16.44
N ASN A 85 4.33 -4.26 17.17
CA ASN A 85 4.59 -4.75 18.53
C ASN A 85 5.48 -6.00 18.54
N CYS A 86 5.37 -6.89 17.55
CA CYS A 86 6.32 -7.97 17.28
C CYS A 86 7.67 -7.43 16.78
N PHE A 87 7.68 -6.23 16.20
CA PHE A 87 8.88 -5.47 15.83
C PHE A 87 9.34 -4.49 16.93
N THR A 88 8.87 -4.65 18.17
CA THR A 88 9.63 -4.12 19.30
C THR A 88 11.05 -4.70 19.22
N PRO A 89 12.11 -3.90 19.35
CA PRO A 89 13.44 -4.44 19.43
C PRO A 89 13.59 -5.19 20.76
N SER A 90 13.08 -6.41 20.84
CA SER A 90 13.52 -7.43 21.79
C SER A 90 14.89 -8.00 21.38
N ARG A 91 15.72 -7.13 20.76
CA ARG A 91 17.16 -7.26 20.72
C ARG A 91 17.84 -5.93 21.03
N ALA A 92 17.40 -5.24 22.08
CA ALA A 92 18.38 -4.81 23.07
C ALA A 92 18.84 -6.04 23.89
N GLY A 93 19.45 -7.02 23.21
CA GLY A 93 20.43 -7.87 23.89
C GLY A 93 21.51 -6.92 24.41
N PRO A 94 22.15 -7.21 25.56
CA PRO A 94 23.17 -6.31 26.07
C PRO A 94 24.20 -6.14 24.96
N ALA A 95 24.47 -4.88 24.61
CA ALA A 95 25.60 -4.49 23.77
C ALA A 95 26.97 -4.94 24.36
N LYS A 96 26.98 -5.76 25.42
CA LYS A 96 28.13 -6.41 26.02
C LYS A 96 28.53 -7.72 25.34
N ALA A 97 27.62 -8.48 24.72
CA ALA A 97 27.98 -9.74 24.05
C ALA A 97 28.73 -9.51 22.72
N LYS A 98 28.52 -8.37 22.06
CA LYS A 98 29.35 -7.97 20.90
C LYS A 98 30.63 -7.24 21.30
N GLY A 99 30.76 -6.83 22.57
CA GLY A 99 31.96 -6.17 23.07
C GLY A 99 33.11 -7.15 23.28
N GLU A 100 32.82 -8.36 23.77
CA GLU A 100 33.84 -9.40 23.95
C GLU A 100 34.34 -9.93 22.61
N ASP A 101 33.45 -10.20 21.64
CA ASP A 101 33.83 -10.58 20.28
C ASP A 101 34.57 -9.45 19.54
N ALA A 102 34.16 -8.19 19.70
CA ALA A 102 34.84 -7.06 19.09
C ALA A 102 36.22 -6.80 19.72
N GLU A 103 36.37 -6.95 21.04
CA GLU A 103 37.65 -6.78 21.72
C GLU A 103 38.58 -7.98 21.48
N ALA A 104 38.03 -9.19 21.33
CA ALA A 104 38.77 -10.38 20.88
C ALA A 104 39.27 -10.20 19.43
N PHE A 105 38.38 -9.78 18.52
CA PHE A 105 38.75 -9.50 17.13
C PHE A 105 39.76 -8.35 17.02
N LYS A 106 39.67 -7.33 17.87
CA LYS A 106 40.66 -6.26 17.98
C LYS A 106 42.01 -6.75 18.48
N ARG A 107 42.06 -7.69 19.45
CA ARG A 107 43.30 -8.34 19.89
C ARG A 107 43.90 -9.21 18.79
N GLU A 108 43.08 -9.94 18.04
CA GLU A 108 43.53 -10.72 16.89
C GLU A 108 44.09 -9.82 15.78
N LEU A 109 43.43 -8.71 15.46
CA LEU A 109 43.94 -7.71 14.52
C LEU A 109 45.25 -7.07 15.00
N GLN A 110 45.39 -6.78 16.30
CA GLN A 110 46.64 -6.28 16.87
C GLN A 110 47.76 -7.32 16.83
N ASN A 111 47.46 -8.59 17.09
CA ASN A 111 48.42 -9.68 16.99
C ASN A 111 48.86 -9.90 15.53
N LEU A 112 47.92 -9.93 14.58
CA LEU A 112 48.20 -10.00 13.15
C LEU A 112 49.04 -8.81 12.68
N SER A 113 48.71 -7.60 13.13
CA SER A 113 49.52 -6.41 12.84
C SER A 113 50.96 -6.55 13.36
N THR A 114 51.14 -7.07 14.57
CA THR A 114 52.46 -7.32 15.16
C THR A 114 53.23 -8.39 14.40
N ILE A 115 52.55 -9.45 13.96
CA ILE A 115 53.14 -10.52 13.12
C ILE A 115 53.55 -9.95 11.76
N ILE A 116 52.71 -9.14 11.11
CA ILE A 116 53.02 -8.51 9.82
C ILE A 116 54.22 -7.58 9.96
N VAL A 117 54.28 -6.73 10.99
CA VAL A 117 55.42 -5.85 11.24
C VAL A 117 56.69 -6.67 11.53
N SER A 118 56.58 -7.76 12.28
CA SER A 118 57.73 -8.63 12.55
C SER A 118 58.21 -9.35 11.30
N LEU A 119 57.32 -9.88 10.46
CA LEU A 119 57.71 -10.54 9.20
C LEU A 119 58.30 -9.54 8.20
N THR A 120 57.65 -8.39 8.02
CA THR A 120 58.11 -7.34 7.08
C THR A 120 59.38 -6.64 7.57
N GLY A 121 59.54 -6.49 8.88
CA GLY A 121 60.71 -5.84 9.50
C GLY A 121 61.83 -6.78 9.94
N SER A 122 61.63 -8.10 9.91
CA SER A 122 62.66 -9.08 10.29
C SER A 122 63.65 -9.32 9.16
N LYS A 123 64.87 -9.70 9.54
CA LYS A 123 65.91 -10.17 8.64
C LYS A 123 65.49 -11.37 7.77
N GLN A 124 64.41 -12.08 8.10
CA GLN A 124 63.98 -13.28 7.37
C GLN A 124 63.49 -12.97 5.95
N THR A 125 62.80 -11.85 5.74
CA THR A 125 62.35 -11.44 4.40
C THR A 125 63.52 -11.00 3.54
N SER A 126 64.43 -10.19 4.08
CA SER A 126 65.64 -9.79 3.36
C SER A 126 66.62 -10.96 3.12
N GLU A 127 66.73 -11.91 4.05
CA GLU A 127 67.50 -13.14 3.84
C GLU A 127 66.88 -14.04 2.78
N LEU A 128 65.55 -14.16 2.73
CA LEU A 128 64.86 -14.93 1.70
C LEU A 128 64.99 -14.26 0.33
N GLU A 129 64.78 -12.94 0.25
CA GLU A 129 64.92 -12.17 -0.98
C GLU A 129 66.34 -12.29 -1.55
N ASN A 130 67.37 -12.17 -0.70
CA ASN A 130 68.76 -12.37 -1.09
C ASN A 130 69.05 -13.80 -1.58
N LYS A 131 68.49 -14.83 -0.93
CA LYS A 131 68.62 -16.23 -1.37
C LYS A 131 67.93 -16.45 -2.72
N CYS A 132 66.74 -15.90 -2.93
CA CYS A 132 66.02 -15.98 -4.20
C CYS A 132 66.79 -15.30 -5.32
N ALA A 133 67.35 -14.10 -5.08
CA ALA A 133 68.20 -13.42 -6.04
C ALA A 133 69.46 -14.23 -6.38
N SER A 134 70.17 -14.74 -5.37
CA SER A 134 71.37 -15.56 -5.57
C SER A 134 71.09 -16.86 -6.33
N LEU A 135 69.97 -17.54 -6.03
CA LEU A 135 69.56 -18.74 -6.75
C LEU A 135 69.14 -18.42 -8.18
N GLY A 136 68.46 -17.29 -8.41
CA GLY A 136 68.13 -16.80 -9.74
C GLY A 136 69.38 -16.58 -10.59
N ASP A 137 70.38 -15.89 -10.06
CA ASP A 137 71.65 -15.65 -10.74
C ASP A 137 72.40 -16.96 -11.06
N GLU A 138 72.40 -17.91 -10.13
CA GLU A 138 73.05 -19.20 -10.34
C GLU A 138 72.33 -20.04 -11.40
N LEU A 139 71.01 -20.08 -11.38
CA LEU A 139 70.20 -20.74 -12.41
C LEU A 139 70.41 -20.10 -13.78
N GLN A 140 70.44 -18.77 -13.87
CA GLN A 140 70.72 -18.06 -15.12
C GLN A 140 72.12 -18.38 -15.65
N LYS A 141 73.13 -18.48 -14.78
CA LYS A 141 74.47 -18.92 -15.20
C LYS A 141 74.47 -20.35 -15.74
N ARG A 142 73.68 -21.24 -15.15
CA ARG A 142 73.57 -22.65 -15.57
C ARG A 142 72.68 -22.86 -16.80
N SER A 143 71.75 -21.94 -17.08
CA SER A 143 70.89 -21.99 -18.27
C SER A 143 71.63 -21.60 -19.55
N VAL A 144 72.76 -20.90 -19.44
CA VAL A 144 73.59 -20.55 -20.60
C VAL A 144 74.51 -21.72 -20.97
N CYS A 145 74.41 -22.19 -22.22
CA CYS A 145 75.27 -23.27 -22.70
C CYS A 145 76.75 -22.81 -22.73
N PRO A 146 77.68 -23.49 -22.04
CA PRO A 146 79.09 -23.08 -22.00
C PRO A 146 79.82 -23.20 -23.36
N ARG A 147 79.20 -23.86 -24.35
CA ARG A 147 79.81 -24.11 -25.66
C ARG A 147 79.35 -23.14 -26.75
N CYS A 148 78.10 -22.66 -26.69
CA CYS A 148 77.52 -21.77 -27.70
C CYS A 148 76.93 -20.48 -27.13
N HIS A 149 77.02 -20.28 -25.81
CA HIS A 149 76.56 -19.11 -25.06
C HIS A 149 75.09 -18.71 -25.28
N LYS A 150 74.26 -19.62 -25.80
CA LYS A 150 72.82 -19.42 -25.90
C LYS A 150 72.15 -19.64 -24.55
N ASP A 151 71.19 -18.79 -24.22
CA ASP A 151 70.35 -18.94 -23.03
C ASP A 151 69.23 -19.94 -23.31
N ASN A 152 69.18 -21.00 -22.50
CA ASN A 152 68.21 -22.07 -22.62
C ASN A 152 67.00 -21.90 -21.69
N THR A 153 66.88 -20.78 -20.94
CA THR A 153 65.77 -20.53 -20.01
C THR A 153 64.40 -20.82 -20.63
N ALA A 154 64.10 -20.25 -21.81
CA ALA A 154 62.79 -20.43 -22.46
C ALA A 154 62.49 -21.90 -22.82
N ALA A 155 63.50 -22.67 -23.23
CA ALA A 155 63.34 -24.09 -23.55
C ALA A 155 63.16 -24.93 -22.27
N LEU A 156 63.90 -24.61 -21.20
CA LEU A 156 63.75 -25.27 -19.89
C LEU A 156 62.38 -24.98 -19.27
N SER A 157 61.85 -23.77 -19.42
CA SER A 157 60.50 -23.42 -18.96
C SER A 157 59.41 -24.25 -19.65
N GLN A 158 59.54 -24.50 -20.96
CA GLN A 158 58.59 -25.35 -21.70
C GLN A 158 58.65 -26.82 -21.25
N ILE A 159 59.84 -27.34 -20.91
CA ILE A 159 60.01 -28.71 -20.41
C ILE A 159 59.36 -28.88 -19.03
N LEU A 160 59.54 -27.90 -18.13
CA LEU A 160 58.95 -27.95 -16.79
C LEU A 160 57.42 -27.85 -16.84
N GLN A 161 56.85 -26.99 -17.70
CA GLN A 161 55.40 -26.88 -17.87
C GLN A 161 54.78 -28.16 -18.46
N ALA A 162 55.47 -28.85 -19.36
CA ALA A 162 55.00 -30.12 -19.92
C ALA A 162 55.10 -31.31 -18.93
N GLY A 163 55.84 -31.16 -17.83
CA GLY A 163 55.99 -32.18 -16.79
C GLY A 163 54.86 -32.20 -15.75
N ASP A 164 54.10 -31.10 -15.62
CA ASP A 164 53.01 -30.96 -14.64
C ASP A 164 51.62 -31.34 -15.23
N GLU A 165 51.52 -31.61 -16.54
CA GLU A 165 50.29 -32.04 -17.23
C GLU A 165 50.20 -33.56 -17.45
N ASN A 166 50.94 -34.38 -16.70
CA ASN A 166 50.88 -35.86 -16.80
C ASN A 166 50.79 -36.55 -15.44
#